data_AF-A0A662XEN7-F1
#
_entry.id   AF-A0A662XEN7-F1
#
_cell.length_a   1.000
_cell.length_b   1.000
_cell.length_c   1.000
_cell.angle_alpha   90.00
_cell.angle_beta   90.00
_cell.angle_gamma   90.00
#
_symmetry.space_group_name_H-M   'P 1'
#
loop_
_entity.id
_entity.type
_entity.pdbx_description
1 polymer ?
#
loop_
_entity_poly.entity_id
_entity_poly.type
_entity_poly.pdbx_seq_one_letter_code
_entity_poly.pdbx_strand_id
1 'polypeptide(L)' 'VGVGYPYLADELDDYSYVPFVAFLILFYFLSLKLVPETSGKTSEEIQLEYAERRRQ' A
#
# COMPACT_ATOMS: atom_id res chain seq x y z
N VAL A 1 -9.61 15.35 4.31
CA VAL A 1 -9.88 14.40 5.42
C VAL A 1 -11.11 14.78 6.26
N GLY A 2 -11.65 16.02 6.18
CA GLY A 2 -12.75 16.47 7.05
C GLY A 2 -14.18 16.44 6.51
N VAL A 3 -14.43 16.18 5.21
CA VAL A 3 -15.80 16.26 4.64
C VAL A 3 -16.48 14.89 4.55
N GLY A 4 -15.77 13.83 4.14
CA GLY A 4 -16.35 12.50 3.99
C GLY A 4 -16.27 11.62 5.24
N TYR A 5 -15.28 11.87 6.10
CA TYR A 5 -15.04 11.05 7.29
C TYR A 5 -16.18 11.11 8.33
N PRO A 6 -16.82 12.26 8.60
CA PRO A 6 -17.93 12.33 9.55
C PRO A 6 -19.10 11.41 9.18
N TYR A 7 -19.45 11.29 7.89
CA TYR A 7 -20.54 10.42 7.43
C TYR A 7 -20.20 8.93 7.57
N LEU A 8 -18.94 8.55 7.29
CA LEU A 8 -18.48 7.18 7.47
C LEU A 8 -18.33 6.80 8.94
N ALA A 9 -17.92 7.76 9.78
CA ALA A 9 -17.79 7.55 11.22
C ALA A 9 -19.14 7.43 11.91
N ASP A 10 -20.16 8.17 11.47
CA ASP A 10 -21.53 8.10 12.01
C ASP A 10 -22.20 6.75 11.72
N GLU A 11 -22.00 6.19 10.53
CA GLU A 11 -22.57 4.88 10.15
C GLU A 11 -21.81 3.70 10.80
N LEU A 12 -20.51 3.84 11.02
CA LEU A 12 -19.65 2.76 11.52
C LEU A 12 -19.44 2.80 13.03
N ASP A 13 -19.72 3.92 13.70
CA ASP A 13 -19.57 4.16 15.13
C ASP A 13 -18.21 3.65 15.66
N ASP A 14 -18.21 2.61 16.50
CA ASP A 14 -17.00 1.95 17.04
C ASP A 14 -16.08 1.33 15.96
N TYR A 15 -16.58 1.04 14.76
CA TYR A 15 -15.84 0.47 13.63
C TYR A 15 -15.32 1.53 12.65
N SER A 16 -15.42 2.82 12.96
CA SER A 16 -14.94 3.93 12.13
C SER A 16 -13.46 3.82 11.72
N TYR A 17 -12.65 3.07 12.47
CA TYR A 17 -11.25 2.79 12.14
C TYR A 17 -11.01 1.61 11.19
N VAL A 18 -12.00 0.73 10.98
CA VAL A 18 -11.89 -0.46 10.12
C VAL A 18 -11.53 -0.12 8.67
N PRO A 19 -12.08 0.93 8.02
CA PRO A 19 -11.67 1.30 6.68
C PRO A 19 -10.17 1.58 6.57
N PHE A 20 -9.55 2.21 7.58
CA PHE A 20 -8.11 2.44 7.60
C PHE A 20 -7.32 1.14 7.75
N VAL A 21 -7.77 0.23 8.63
CA VAL A 21 -7.15 -1.08 8.79
C VAL A 21 -7.24 -1.89 7.49
N ALA A 22 -8.38 -1.83 6.78
CA ALA A 22 -8.54 -2.45 5.48
C ALA A 22 -7.56 -1.88 4.44
N PHE A 23 -7.38 -0.55 4.40
CA PHE A 23 -6.38 0.07 3.54
C PHE A 23 -4.95 -0.32 3.92
N LEU A 24 -4.64 -0.41 5.22
CA LEU A 24 -3.32 -0.86 5.69
C LEU A 24 -3.03 -2.29 5.25
N ILE A 25 -4.00 -3.19 5.39
CA ILE A 25 -3.88 -4.59 4.94
C ILE A 25 -3.67 -4.63 3.42
N LEU A 26 -4.45 -3.86 2.66
CA LEU A 26 -4.30 -3.75 1.21
C LEU A 26 -2.90 -3.25 0.83
N PHE A 27 -2.43 -2.16 1.43
CA PHE A 27 -1.11 -1.61 1.15
C PHE A 27 0.02 -2.51 1.63
N TYR A 28 -0.18 -3.26 2.71
CA TYR A 28 0.77 -4.26 3.18
C TYR A 28 0.94 -5.39 2.16
N PHE A 29 -0.15 -5.93 1.61
CA PHE A 29 -0.05 -6.94 0.57
C PHE A 29 0.50 -6.39 -0.74
N LEU A 30 0.11 -5.17 -1.11
CA LEU A 30 0.66 -4.49 -2.29
C LEU A 30 2.16 -4.22 -2.14
N SER A 31 2.64 -3.82 -0.96
CA SER A 31 4.08 -3.58 -0.76
C SER A 31 4.87 -4.88 -0.90
N LEU A 32 4.39 -5.99 -0.35
CA LEU A 32 5.03 -7.30 -0.49
C LEU A 32 5.11 -7.80 -1.93
N LYS A 33 4.13 -7.43 -2.78
CA LYS A 33 4.04 -7.94 -4.16
C LYS A 33 4.65 -6.99 -5.20
N LEU A 34 4.42 -5.69 -5.08
CA LEU A 34 4.80 -4.69 -6.08
C LEU A 34 6.11 -3.97 -5.76
N VAL A 35 6.50 -3.85 -4.49
CA VAL A 35 7.68 -3.09 -4.10
C VAL A 35 8.86 -4.05 -3.86
N PRO A 36 9.85 -4.10 -4.76
CA PRO A 36 11.08 -4.84 -4.51
C PRO A 36 11.92 -4.14 -3.44
N GLU A 37 12.77 -4.91 -2.77
CA GLU A 37 13.72 -4.38 -1.79
C GLU A 37 14.74 -3.46 -2.49
N THR A 38 14.78 -2.19 -2.08
CA THR A 38 15.69 -1.17 -2.62
C THR A 38 16.83 -0.83 -1.68
N SER A 39 16.81 -1.30 -0.43
CA SER A 39 17.86 -1.00 0.54
C SER A 39 19.21 -1.59 0.10
N GLY A 40 20.23 -0.74 0.06
CA GLY A 40 21.60 -1.13 -0.30
C GLY A 40 21.85 -1.40 -1.79
N LYS A 41 20.83 -1.24 -2.66
CA LYS A 41 20.98 -1.38 -4.12
C LYS A 41 21.24 -0.04 -4.78
N THR A 42 22.06 -0.05 -5.82
CA THR A 42 22.21 1.09 -6.73
C THR A 42 20.95 1.25 -7.60
N SER A 43 20.73 2.45 -8.12
CA SER A 43 19.61 2.72 -9.01
C SER A 43 19.60 1.82 -10.25
N GLU A 44 20.77 1.42 -10.76
CA GLU A 44 20.90 0.55 -11.95
C GLU A 44 20.43 -0.88 -11.66
N GLU A 45 20.82 -1.46 -10.51
CA GLU A 45 20.40 -2.79 -10.08
C GLU A 45 18.88 -2.87 -9.89
N ILE A 46 18.26 -1.82 -9.33
CA ILE A 46 16.81 -1.74 -9.16
C ILE A 46 16.10 -1.76 -10.53
N GLN A 47 16.60 -1.00 -11.51
CA GLN A 47 16.01 -0.93 -12.85
C GLN A 47 16.16 -2.25 -13.61
N LEU A 48 17.29 -2.94 -13.46
CA LEU A 48 17.51 -4.28 -14.01
C LEU A 48 16.50 -5.29 -13.44
N GLU A 49 16.29 -5.29 -12.12
CA GLU A 49 15.32 -6.18 -11.47
C GLU A 49 13.89 -5.94 -11.97
N TYR A 50 13.48 -4.68 -12.14
CA TYR A 50 12.18 -4.36 -12.75
C TYR A 50 12.09 -4.80 -14.21
N ALA A 51 13.17 -4.71 -14.98
CA ALA A 51 13.20 -5.16 -16.38
C ALA A 51 13.11 -6.69 -16.48
N GLU A 52 13.76 -7.43 -15.58
CA GLU A 52 13.67 -8.89 -15.51
C GLU A 52 12.28 -9.36 -15.09
N ARG A 53 11.70 -8.76 -14.04
CA ARG A 53 10.33 -9.06 -13.59
C ARG A 53 9.26 -8.78 -14.65
N ARG A 54 9.51 -7.85 -15.58
CA ARG A 54 8.59 -7.53 -16.69
C ARG A 54 8.69 -8.50 -17.87
N ARG A 55 9.76 -9.31 -17.94
CA ARG A 55 9.99 -10.29 -19.01
C ARG A 55 9.49 -11.70 -18.65
N GLN A 56 9.24 -11.97 -17.38
CA GLN A 56 8.57 -13.19 -16.89
C GLN A 56 7.05 -13.02 -16.95
#